data_AF-A0A6S6SZ24-F1
#
_entry.id   AF-A0A6S6SZ24-F1
#
_cell.length_a   1.000
_cell.length_b   1.000
_cell.length_c   1.000
_cell.angle_alpha   90.00
_cell.angle_beta   90.00
_cell.angle_gamma   90.00
#
_symmetry.space_group_name_H-M   'P 1'
#
loop_
_entity.id
_entity.type
_entity.pdbx_description
1 polymer ?
#
loop_
_entity_poly.entity_id
_entity_poly.type
_entity_poly.pdbx_seq_one_letter_code
_entity_poly.pdbx_strand_id
1 'polypeptide(L)'
;MFRQFISLTLLVSLVALSSSGIMMILLGSFEFQLQMHPVHKIFGILLTLSGAFHVYYNFAAIKKYLSKRKPMLFALVLTFIMIALYAIGMSKPIDPVKVQQIEAIMKTMEG
;
A
#
# COMPACT_ATOMS: atom_id res chain seq x y z
N MET A 1 16.46 2.43 -25.36
CA MET A 1 15.57 3.59 -25.63
C MET A 1 14.14 3.37 -25.16
N PHE A 2 13.36 2.41 -25.70
CA PHE A 2 11.97 2.20 -25.27
C PHE A 2 11.80 1.96 -23.74
N ARG A 3 12.65 1.10 -23.14
CA ARG A 3 12.67 0.87 -21.68
C ARG A 3 12.99 2.14 -20.87
N GLN A 4 13.79 3.05 -21.42
CA GLN A 4 14.14 4.31 -20.76
C GLN A 4 12.95 5.28 -20.80
N PHE A 5 12.23 5.36 -21.93
CA PHE A 5 10.98 6.14 -22.01
C PHE A 5 9.95 5.64 -21.00
N ILE A 6 9.72 4.32 -20.90
CA ILE A 6 8.79 3.76 -19.90
C ILE A 6 9.21 4.14 -18.48
N SER A 7 10.50 4.04 -18.17
CA SER A 7 11.02 4.37 -16.83
C SER A 7 10.88 5.86 -16.52
N LEU A 8 11.11 6.73 -17.50
CA LEU A 8 10.94 8.17 -17.35
C LEU A 8 9.46 8.55 -17.20
N THR A 9 8.57 7.97 -18.02
CA THR A 9 7.13 8.15 -17.88
C THR A 9 6.62 7.67 -16.52
N LEU A 10 7.11 6.52 -16.03
CA LEU A 10 6.80 6.02 -14.70
C LEU A 10 7.20 7.03 -13.62
N LEU A 11 8.43 7.55 -13.69
CA LEU A 11 8.95 8.52 -12.73
C LEU A 11 8.12 9.82 -12.74
N VAL A 12 7.88 10.39 -13.92
CA VAL A 12 7.10 11.63 -14.06
C VAL A 12 5.66 11.42 -13.59
N SER A 13 5.04 10.31 -13.95
CA SER A 13 3.68 9.99 -13.52
C SER A 13 3.59 9.81 -12.00
N LEU A 14 4.62 9.23 -11.37
CA LEU A 14 4.68 9.09 -9.91
C LEU A 14 4.71 10.46 -9.23
N VAL A 15 5.62 11.33 -9.66
CA VAL A 15 5.75 12.67 -9.10
C VAL A 15 4.45 13.45 -9.28
N ALA A 16 3.84 13.41 -10.47
CA ALA A 16 2.60 14.11 -10.76
C ALA A 16 1.39 13.55 -9.98
N LEU A 17 1.26 12.23 -9.87
CA LEU A 17 0.19 11.60 -9.10
C LEU A 17 0.32 11.91 -7.61
N SER A 18 1.52 11.76 -7.05
CA SER A 18 1.78 12.03 -5.64
C SER A 18 1.58 13.51 -5.29
N SER A 19 2.11 14.43 -6.09
CA SER A 19 1.99 15.86 -5.83
C SER A 19 0.54 16.34 -5.96
N SER A 20 -0.18 15.94 -7.02
CA SER A 20 -1.60 16.28 -7.19
C SER A 20 -2.47 15.70 -6.07
N GLY A 21 -2.23 14.45 -5.65
CA GLY A 21 -2.96 13.82 -4.54
C GLY A 21 -2.74 14.55 -3.21
N ILE A 22 -1.48 14.87 -2.88
CA ILE A 22 -1.15 15.67 -1.69
C ILE A 22 -1.83 17.04 -1.76
N MET A 23 -1.77 17.71 -2.90
CA MET A 23 -2.38 19.03 -3.09
C MET A 23 -3.91 18.98 -2.88
N MET A 24 -4.57 17.96 -3.39
CA MET A 24 -6.01 17.74 -3.20
C MET A 24 -6.39 17.50 -1.73
N ILE A 25 -5.56 16.76 -0.98
CA ILE A 25 -5.76 16.52 0.45
C ILE A 25 -5.56 17.81 1.26
N LEU A 26 -4.51 18.57 0.95
CA LEU A 26 -4.15 19.78 1.71
C LEU A 26 -5.10 20.95 1.46
N LEU A 27 -5.52 21.18 0.21
CA LEU A 27 -6.41 22.29 -0.12
C LEU A 27 -7.89 21.97 0.15
N GLY A 28 -8.28 20.70 0.06
CA GLY A 28 -9.54 20.18 0.60
C GLY A 28 -10.85 20.72 0.02
N SER A 29 -10.83 21.77 -0.81
CA SER A 29 -12.05 22.35 -1.36
C SER A 29 -12.61 21.49 -2.49
N PHE A 30 -13.94 21.33 -2.53
CA PHE A 30 -14.60 20.49 -3.52
C PHE A 30 -14.37 20.97 -4.95
N GLU A 31 -14.37 22.29 -5.17
CA GLU A 31 -14.05 22.90 -6.46
C GLU A 31 -12.64 22.54 -6.93
N PHE A 32 -11.64 22.66 -6.04
CA PHE A 32 -10.26 22.32 -6.37
C PHE A 32 -10.11 20.82 -6.65
N GLN A 33 -10.79 19.97 -5.87
CA GLN A 33 -10.81 18.53 -6.11
C GLN A 33 -11.43 18.22 -7.48
N LEU A 34 -12.55 18.84 -7.87
CA LEU A 34 -13.15 18.65 -9.20
C LEU A 34 -12.22 19.06 -10.34
N GLN A 35 -11.45 20.13 -10.18
CA GLN A 35 -10.49 20.61 -11.19
C GLN A 35 -9.28 19.67 -11.31
N MET A 36 -8.73 19.20 -10.18
CA MET A 36 -7.50 18.40 -10.17
C MET A 36 -7.74 16.90 -10.30
N HIS A 37 -8.92 16.39 -9.97
CA HIS A 37 -9.23 14.97 -10.03
C HIS A 37 -9.03 14.35 -11.43
N PRO A 38 -9.40 15.00 -12.56
CA PRO A 38 -9.06 14.52 -13.89
C PRO A 38 -7.55 14.39 -14.13
N VAL A 39 -6.76 15.39 -13.70
CA VAL A 39 -5.29 15.39 -13.81
C VAL A 39 -4.70 14.22 -13.02
N HIS A 40 -5.10 14.08 -11.76
CA HIS A 40 -4.69 12.98 -10.89
C HIS A 40 -5.02 11.62 -11.53
N LYS A 41 -6.24 11.46 -12.06
CA LYS A 41 -6.69 10.21 -12.68
C LYS A 41 -5.89 9.84 -13.93
N ILE A 42 -5.58 10.80 -14.80
CA ILE A 42 -4.78 10.57 -16.01
C ILE A 42 -3.37 10.08 -15.63
N PHE A 43 -2.70 10.76 -14.70
CA PHE A 43 -1.38 10.32 -14.22
C PHE A 43 -1.46 8.98 -13.49
N GLY A 44 -2.58 8.65 -12.85
CA GLY A 44 -2.79 7.34 -12.23
C GLY A 44 -2.83 6.22 -13.26
N ILE A 45 -3.50 6.45 -14.40
CA ILE A 45 -3.51 5.51 -15.53
C ILE A 45 -2.11 5.36 -16.13
N LEU A 46 -1.43 6.48 -16.39
CA LEU A 46 -0.06 6.48 -16.95
C LEU A 46 0.93 5.77 -16.02
N LEU A 47 0.84 6.01 -14.71
CA LEU A 47 1.65 5.35 -13.70
C LEU A 47 1.41 3.84 -13.72
N THR A 48 0.14 3.42 -13.75
CA THR A 48 -0.24 2.00 -13.73
C THR A 48 0.29 1.27 -14.97
N LEU A 49 0.05 1.82 -16.16
CA LEU A 49 0.51 1.24 -17.42
C LEU A 49 2.04 1.21 -17.51
N SER A 50 2.69 2.33 -17.19
CA SER A 50 4.16 2.42 -17.22
C SER A 50 4.78 1.50 -16.19
N GLY A 51 4.16 1.33 -15.02
CA GLY A 51 4.60 0.43 -13.96
C GLY A 51 4.55 -1.03 -14.40
N ALA A 52 3.44 -1.45 -15.00
CA ALA A 52 3.30 -2.80 -15.56
C ALA A 52 4.37 -3.08 -16.63
N PHE A 53 4.57 -2.15 -17.58
CA PHE A 53 5.63 -2.30 -18.58
C PHE A 53 7.03 -2.24 -17.97
N HIS A 54 7.28 -1.38 -17.00
CA HIS A 54 8.58 -1.27 -16.34
C HIS A 54 8.95 -2.58 -15.66
N VAL A 55 8.02 -3.20 -14.93
CA VAL A 55 8.24 -4.51 -14.31
C VAL A 55 8.43 -5.58 -15.38
N TYR A 56 7.58 -5.62 -16.41
CA TYR A 56 7.66 -6.61 -17.49
C TYR A 56 9.02 -6.59 -18.19
N TYR A 57 9.47 -5.41 -18.65
CA TYR A 57 10.73 -5.29 -19.38
C TYR A 57 11.99 -5.40 -18.51
N ASN A 58 11.88 -5.20 -17.20
CA ASN A 58 12.99 -5.34 -16.25
C ASN A 58 12.88 -6.58 -15.36
N PHE A 59 11.96 -7.51 -15.67
CA PHE A 59 11.65 -8.66 -14.82
C PHE A 59 12.87 -9.52 -14.49
N ALA A 60 13.74 -9.78 -15.47
CA ALA A 60 14.96 -10.56 -15.27
C ALA A 60 15.92 -9.90 -14.27
N ALA A 61 16.09 -8.58 -14.35
CA ALA A 61 16.93 -7.81 -13.43
C ALA A 61 16.33 -7.79 -12.02
N ILE A 62 15.01 -7.57 -11.91
CA ILE A 62 14.27 -7.60 -10.66
C ILE A 62 14.39 -8.97 -9.99
N LYS A 63 14.14 -10.06 -10.73
CA LYS A 63 14.26 -11.44 -10.24
C LYS A 63 15.68 -11.74 -9.75
N LYS A 64 16.70 -11.31 -10.48
CA LYS A 64 18.11 -11.48 -10.10
C LYS A 64 18.49 -10.68 -8.85
N TYR A 65 17.95 -9.48 -8.68
CA TYR A 65 18.16 -8.67 -7.48
C TYR A 65 17.47 -9.32 -6.26
N LEU A 66 16.21 -9.70 -6.42
CA LEU A 66 15.39 -10.32 -5.38
C LEU A 66 15.94 -11.68 -4.93
N SER A 67 16.49 -12.49 -5.85
CA SER A 67 17.06 -13.80 -5.50
C SER A 67 18.27 -13.71 -4.56
N LYS A 68 18.97 -12.57 -4.55
CA LYS A 68 20.09 -12.29 -3.64
C LYS A 68 19.64 -11.73 -2.29
N ARG A 69 18.37 -11.32 -2.16
CA ARG A 69 17.81 -10.68 -0.95
C ARG A 69 16.69 -11.50 -0.33
N LYS A 70 16.85 -12.83 -0.28
CA LYS A 70 15.85 -13.75 0.31
C LYS A 70 15.44 -13.37 1.74
N PRO A 71 16.34 -12.96 2.67
CA PRO A 71 15.91 -12.54 4.01
C PRO A 71 15.00 -11.32 4.01
N MET A 72 15.27 -10.33 3.15
CA MET A 72 14.43 -9.15 2.98
C MET A 72 13.04 -9.52 2.45
N LEU A 73 12.96 -10.42 1.46
CA LEU A 73 11.69 -10.93 0.96
C LEU A 73 10.89 -11.66 2.03
N PHE A 74 11.56 -12.50 2.83
CA PHE A 74 10.93 -13.21 3.92
C PHE A 74 10.37 -12.25 4.97
N ALA A 75 11.15 -11.24 5.37
CA ALA A 75 10.68 -10.19 6.28
C ALA A 75 9.47 -9.43 5.71
N LEU A 76 9.49 -9.10 4.42
CA LEU A 76 8.37 -8.42 3.76
C LEU A 76 7.09 -9.27 3.77
N VAL A 77 7.20 -10.57 3.49
CA VAL A 77 6.07 -11.51 3.57
C VAL A 77 5.53 -11.60 5.00
N LEU A 78 6.41 -11.72 6.00
CA LEU A 78 6.00 -11.73 7.41
C LEU A 78 5.28 -10.43 7.82
N THR A 79 5.74 -9.27 7.34
CA THR A 79 5.06 -7.99 7.59
C THR A 79 3.66 -7.98 7.00
N PHE A 80 3.46 -8.48 5.77
CA PHE A 80 2.12 -8.58 5.19
C PHE A 80 1.21 -9.54 5.97
N ILE A 81 1.75 -10.70 6.39
CA ILE A 81 1.02 -11.64 7.26
C ILE A 81 0.63 -10.96 8.58
N MET A 82 1.55 -10.24 9.21
CA MET A 82 1.30 -9.49 10.43
C MET A 82 0.16 -8.48 10.23
N ILE A 83 0.22 -7.63 9.19
CA ILE A 83 -0.83 -6.65 8.89
C ILE A 83 -2.19 -7.34 8.70
N ALA A 84 -2.23 -8.44 7.96
CA ALA A 84 -3.46 -9.21 7.74
C ALA A 84 -4.03 -9.78 9.05
N LEU A 85 -3.18 -10.38 9.90
CA LEU A 85 -3.60 -10.91 11.19
C LEU A 85 -4.13 -9.82 12.13
N TYR A 86 -3.49 -8.65 12.13
CA TYR A 86 -3.99 -7.48 12.88
C TYR A 86 -5.36 -7.02 12.38
N ALA A 87 -5.53 -6.91 11.06
CA ALA A 87 -6.82 -6.54 10.48
C ALA A 87 -7.94 -7.53 10.83
N ILE A 88 -7.65 -8.83 10.77
CA ILE A 88 -8.58 -9.90 11.18
C ILE A 88 -8.89 -9.80 12.68
N GLY A 89 -7.87 -9.62 13.52
CA GLY A 89 -8.03 -9.48 14.97
C GLY A 89 -8.91 -8.29 15.35
N MET A 90 -8.70 -7.13 14.73
CA MET A 90 -9.50 -5.93 14.98
C MET A 90 -10.93 -6.02 14.44
N SER A 91 -11.14 -6.84 13.41
CA SER A 91 -12.45 -6.98 12.76
C SER A 91 -13.31 -8.09 13.36
N LYS A 92 -12.75 -8.93 14.24
CA LYS A 92 -13.48 -10.05 14.85
C LYS A 92 -14.39 -9.52 15.95
N PRO A 93 -15.73 -9.65 15.82
CA PRO A 93 -16.62 -9.30 16.91
C PRO A 93 -16.38 -10.24 18.09
N ILE A 94 -16.19 -9.67 19.27
CA ILE A 94 -16.01 -10.42 20.50
C ILE A 94 -17.31 -10.37 21.28
N ASP A 95 -17.77 -11.53 21.73
CA ASP A 95 -18.95 -11.65 22.59
C ASP A 95 -18.66 -11.02 23.96
N PRO A 96 -19.34 -9.92 24.33
CA PRO A 96 -19.06 -9.19 25.57
C PRO A 96 -19.32 -10.05 26.82
N VAL A 97 -20.19 -11.06 26.74
CA VAL A 97 -20.47 -11.96 27.88
C VAL A 97 -19.25 -12.86 28.14
N LYS A 98 -18.61 -13.38 27.08
CA LYS A 98 -17.38 -14.18 27.22
C LYS A 98 -16.21 -13.35 27.74
N VAL A 99 -16.13 -12.08 27.33
CA VAL A 99 -15.09 -11.16 27.84
C VAL A 99 -15.25 -10.97 29.34
N GLN A 100 -16.46 -10.67 29.81
CA GLN A 100 -16.73 -10.48 31.25
C GLN A 100 -16.44 -11.74 32.07
N GLN A 101 -16.76 -12.93 31.55
CA GLN A 101 -16.44 -14.20 32.20
C GLN A 101 -14.93 -14.40 32.32
N ILE A 102 -14.17 -14.16 31.25
CA ILE A 102 -12.71 -14.31 31.24
C ILE A 102 -12.06 -13.28 32.18
N GLU A 103 -12.54 -12.04 32.19
CA GLU A 103 -12.05 -10.99 33.10
C GLU A 103 -12.34 -11.30 34.57
N ALA A 104 -13.52 -11.82 34.88
CA ALA A 104 -13.86 -12.24 36.24
C ALA A 104 -12.94 -13.39 36.71
N ILE A 105 -12.69 -14.38 35.85
CA ILE A 105 -11.78 -15.49 36.15
C ILE A 105 -10.34 -14.98 36.37
N MET A 106 -9.84 -14.08 35.51
CA MET A 106 -8.50 -13.48 35.68
C MET A 106 -8.36 -12.71 37.00
N LYS A 107 -9.34 -11.88 37.36
CA LYS A 107 -9.34 -11.15 38.64
C LYS A 107 -9.34 -12.07 39.86
N THR A 108 -9.88 -13.28 39.73
CA THR A 108 -9.89 -14.27 40.81
C THR A 108 -8.56 -15.03 40.92
N MET A 109 -7.74 -15.04 39.87
CA MET A 109 -6.42 -15.69 39.85
C MET A 109 -5.26 -14.75 40.22
N GLU A 110 -5.45 -13.43 40.08
CA GLU A 110 -4.46 -12.41 40.42
C GLU A 110 -4.54 -11.92 41.88
N GLY A 111 -5.58 -12.33 42.63
CA GLY A 111 -5.76 -12.04 44.06
C GLY A 111 -5.45 -13.24 44.94
#